data_AF-A0A0P7B7H4-F1
#
_entry.id   AF-A0A0P7B7H4-F1
#
_cell.length_a   1.000
_cell.length_b   1.000
_cell.length_c   1.000
_cell.angle_alpha   90.00
_cell.angle_beta   90.00
_cell.angle_gamma   90.00
#
_symmetry.space_group_name_H-M   'P 1'
#
loop_
_entity.id
_entity.type
_entity.pdbx_description
1 polymer ?
#
loop_
_entity_poly.entity_id
_entity_poly.type
_entity_poly.pdbx_seq_one_letter_code
_entity_poly.pdbx_strand_id
1 'polypeptide(L)'
;MDSSSFFKVYNDAAKAIFGDSPSLELLHHNPEYPFAHEAGVFIAEDNTLFITSNQFNEPRSGQRKIQVTKVCLSGSVDKGLVVCEEINAADVPMANGGVNYKGGILFCAQGSLTTPGGLVWMDSKPPHQCSTLISSFHGREFNSVNDVVIHSDGSIWFTDPIYGYEQGIRPKPKLPSQVYRYDPDTESIRAMADGFGRPNGICFSPDEKIVYVTDTDWIHGDGTTDDSRPSHIYAFDVVPYSGQPFLTNRRLFAMADTGIPDGIKCDLEGNVYSGCGDGVNIWSPGGVLLGKILVSGGVANFCFGANGEMFLLNEHKLWKARLAQKTKGALLRI
;
A
#
# COMPACT_ATOMS: atom_id res chain seq x y z
N MET A 1 6.66 -25.82 -9.88
CA MET A 1 7.97 -25.19 -9.62
C MET A 1 8.33 -25.49 -8.18
N ASP A 2 9.59 -25.83 -7.90
CA ASP A 2 10.03 -26.06 -6.53
C ASP A 2 9.87 -24.77 -5.71
N SER A 3 9.22 -24.84 -4.55
CA SER A 3 8.94 -23.68 -3.68
C SER A 3 10.21 -22.89 -3.29
N SER A 4 11.37 -23.57 -3.28
CA SER A 4 12.68 -22.98 -3.00
C SER A 4 13.08 -21.86 -3.98
N SER A 5 12.50 -21.82 -5.18
CA SER A 5 12.85 -20.80 -6.19
C SER A 5 12.23 -19.42 -5.92
N PHE A 6 11.14 -19.35 -5.16
CA PHE A 6 10.46 -18.08 -4.89
C PHE A 6 11.04 -17.34 -3.68
N PHE A 7 11.61 -18.04 -2.70
CA PHE A 7 12.11 -17.42 -1.46
C PHE A 7 13.63 -17.32 -1.50
N LYS A 8 14.14 -16.13 -1.84
CA LYS A 8 15.57 -15.89 -1.92
C LYS A 8 16.09 -15.36 -0.59
N VAL A 9 17.09 -16.06 -0.04
CA VAL A 9 17.76 -15.68 1.21
C VAL A 9 19.08 -14.98 0.87
N TYR A 10 19.24 -13.75 1.35
CA TYR A 10 20.49 -12.97 1.26
C TYR A 10 21.21 -12.88 2.62
N ASN A 11 20.46 -13.00 3.72
CA ASN A 11 20.95 -13.05 5.08
C ASN A 11 20.21 -14.14 5.86
N ASP A 12 20.90 -14.86 6.75
CA ASP A 12 20.31 -15.97 7.52
C ASP A 12 19.09 -15.57 8.36
N ALA A 13 18.96 -14.30 8.77
CA ALA A 13 17.77 -13.82 9.46
C ALA A 13 16.47 -13.98 8.64
N ALA A 14 16.54 -13.99 7.31
CA ALA A 14 15.36 -14.25 6.47
C ALA A 14 14.80 -15.68 6.64
N LYS A 15 15.63 -16.65 7.04
CA LYS A 15 15.14 -18.01 7.32
C LYS A 15 14.14 -18.03 8.47
N ALA A 16 14.33 -17.18 9.48
CA ALA A 16 13.40 -17.04 10.59
C ALA A 16 12.06 -16.40 10.18
N ILE A 17 12.09 -15.53 9.16
CA ILE A 17 10.91 -14.88 8.57
C ILE A 17 10.13 -15.89 7.72
N PHE A 18 10.82 -16.62 6.84
CA PHE A 18 10.20 -17.58 5.92
C PHE A 18 9.74 -18.87 6.63
N GLY A 19 10.43 -19.30 7.67
CA GLY A 19 10.16 -20.56 8.37
C GLY A 19 10.67 -21.78 7.60
N ASP A 20 10.31 -22.96 8.07
CA ASP A 20 10.87 -24.23 7.58
C ASP A 20 10.22 -24.71 6.27
N SER A 21 9.05 -24.18 5.92
CA SER A 21 8.29 -24.60 4.72
C SER A 21 7.50 -23.42 4.14
N PRO A 22 8.20 -22.37 3.68
CA PRO A 22 7.54 -21.26 3.02
C PRO A 22 6.92 -21.71 1.71
N SER A 23 5.78 -21.15 1.35
CA SER A 23 5.07 -21.48 0.10
C SER A 23 4.46 -20.25 -0.54
N LEU A 24 4.36 -20.25 -1.86
CA LEU A 24 3.68 -19.22 -2.63
C LEU A 24 2.60 -19.89 -3.51
N GLU A 25 1.35 -19.46 -3.34
CA GLU A 25 0.18 -20.02 -4.00
C GLU A 25 -0.54 -18.94 -4.82
N LEU A 26 -0.97 -19.28 -6.04
CA LEU A 26 -1.82 -18.40 -6.84
C LEU A 26 -3.28 -18.59 -6.38
N LEU A 27 -3.88 -17.56 -5.80
CA LEU A 27 -5.27 -17.61 -5.32
C LEU A 27 -6.28 -17.29 -6.43
N HIS A 28 -5.93 -16.34 -7.30
CA HIS A 28 -6.82 -15.90 -8.37
C HIS A 28 -6.03 -15.25 -9.52
N HIS A 29 -6.55 -15.40 -10.74
CA HIS A 29 -6.05 -14.72 -11.93
C HIS A 29 -7.22 -14.14 -12.71
N ASN A 30 -7.24 -12.83 -12.87
CA ASN A 30 -8.21 -12.12 -13.70
C ASN A 30 -7.53 -11.69 -15.01
N PRO A 31 -7.85 -12.31 -16.16
CA PRO A 31 -7.25 -11.95 -17.44
C PRO A 31 -7.85 -10.68 -18.06
N GLU A 32 -8.99 -10.18 -17.56
CA GLU A 32 -9.73 -9.07 -18.19
C GLU A 32 -9.14 -7.71 -17.83
N TYR A 33 -8.68 -7.54 -16.58
CA TYR A 33 -8.08 -6.30 -16.10
C TYR A 33 -7.16 -6.57 -14.90
N PRO A 34 -6.22 -5.64 -14.58
CA PRO A 34 -5.27 -5.79 -13.48
C PRO A 34 -5.94 -5.57 -12.11
N PHE A 35 -6.77 -6.53 -11.68
CA PHE A 35 -7.66 -6.42 -10.53
C PHE A 35 -6.98 -6.31 -9.15
N ALA A 36 -5.70 -6.68 -9.05
CA ALA A 36 -4.93 -6.76 -7.82
C ALA A 36 -3.67 -5.90 -7.93
N HIS A 37 -3.81 -4.60 -7.70
CA HIS A 37 -2.73 -3.62 -7.78
C HIS A 37 -2.42 -3.01 -6.40
N GLU A 38 -3.43 -2.43 -5.75
CA GLU A 38 -3.26 -1.54 -4.60
C GLU A 38 -4.23 -1.87 -3.44
N ALA A 39 -4.12 -1.13 -2.33
CA ALA A 39 -4.98 -1.21 -1.14
C ALA A 39 -5.22 -2.62 -0.61
N GLY A 40 -4.16 -3.44 -0.46
CA GLY A 40 -4.30 -4.71 0.26
C GLY A 40 -4.78 -4.47 1.70
N VAL A 41 -6.07 -4.69 1.96
CA VAL A 41 -6.69 -4.48 3.28
C VAL A 41 -7.37 -5.74 3.75
N PHE A 42 -6.72 -6.47 4.66
CA PHE A 42 -7.25 -7.70 5.23
C PHE A 42 -8.18 -7.41 6.42
N ILE A 43 -9.40 -7.94 6.38
CA ILE A 43 -10.41 -7.86 7.44
C ILE A 43 -10.51 -9.25 8.09
N ALA A 44 -9.95 -9.36 9.30
CA ALA A 44 -9.83 -10.63 10.00
C ALA A 44 -11.18 -11.21 10.49
N GLU A 45 -12.13 -10.35 10.85
CA GLU A 45 -13.45 -10.75 11.40
C GLU A 45 -14.18 -11.71 10.47
N ASP A 46 -14.16 -11.43 9.17
CA ASP A 46 -14.86 -12.16 8.12
C ASP A 46 -13.91 -12.87 7.13
N ASN A 47 -12.60 -12.83 7.40
CA ASN A 47 -11.55 -13.43 6.58
C ASN A 47 -11.65 -12.98 5.11
N THR A 48 -11.71 -11.67 4.93
CA THR A 48 -11.84 -11.04 3.60
C THR A 48 -10.69 -10.09 3.34
N LEU A 49 -10.42 -9.86 2.07
CA LEU A 49 -9.41 -8.94 1.59
C LEU A 49 -10.07 -7.95 0.64
N PHE A 50 -9.88 -6.66 0.87
CA PHE A 50 -10.23 -5.63 -0.11
C PHE A 50 -8.96 -5.26 -0.89
N ILE A 51 -9.12 -5.00 -2.18
CA ILE A 51 -8.06 -4.58 -3.10
C ILE A 51 -8.62 -3.59 -4.12
N THR A 52 -7.73 -2.79 -4.70
CA THR A 52 -8.02 -1.93 -5.85
C THR A 52 -7.26 -2.42 -7.08
N SER A 53 -7.91 -2.34 -8.24
CA SER A 53 -7.26 -2.61 -9.53
C SER A 53 -6.28 -1.50 -9.90
N ASN A 54 -5.41 -1.73 -10.88
CA ASN A 54 -4.77 -0.63 -11.60
C ASN A 54 -5.79 0.02 -12.54
N GLN A 55 -5.47 1.20 -13.08
CA GLN A 55 -6.32 1.88 -14.06
C GLN A 55 -6.47 1.01 -15.31
N PHE A 56 -7.72 0.78 -15.73
CA PHE A 56 -8.03 0.09 -16.99
C PHE A 56 -9.16 0.81 -17.71
N ASN A 57 -9.28 0.56 -19.01
CA ASN A 57 -10.43 1.04 -19.78
C ASN A 57 -11.53 -0.01 -19.70
N GLU A 58 -12.68 0.38 -19.15
CA GLU A 58 -13.83 -0.52 -19.04
C GLU A 58 -14.27 -0.95 -20.46
N PRO A 59 -14.40 -2.25 -20.76
CA PRO A 59 -14.53 -2.72 -22.15
C PRO A 59 -15.75 -2.22 -22.92
N ARG A 60 -16.83 -1.80 -22.24
CA ARG A 60 -18.10 -1.43 -22.88
C ARG A 60 -18.20 0.07 -23.16
N SER A 61 -17.75 0.88 -22.21
CA SER A 61 -17.81 2.33 -22.20
C SER A 61 -16.51 2.97 -22.69
N GLY A 62 -15.39 2.25 -22.63
CA GLY A 62 -14.06 2.77 -22.88
C GLY A 62 -13.57 3.77 -21.84
N GLN A 63 -14.35 4.00 -20.77
CA GLN A 63 -13.99 4.94 -19.72
C GLN A 63 -12.90 4.34 -18.85
N ARG A 64 -11.93 5.18 -18.48
CA ARG A 64 -10.90 4.80 -17.53
C ARG A 64 -11.52 4.62 -16.14
N LYS A 65 -11.21 3.52 -15.49
CA LYS A 65 -11.82 3.09 -14.23
C LYS A 65 -10.79 2.39 -13.34
N ILE A 66 -11.06 2.43 -12.03
CA ILE A 66 -10.55 1.50 -11.02
C ILE A 66 -11.71 0.64 -10.51
N GLN A 67 -11.45 -0.62 -10.20
CA GLN A 67 -12.39 -1.52 -9.55
C GLN A 67 -11.95 -1.83 -8.12
N VAL A 68 -12.85 -1.61 -7.15
CA VAL A 68 -12.69 -2.10 -5.77
C VAL A 68 -13.22 -3.53 -5.72
N THR A 69 -12.44 -4.48 -5.24
CA THR A 69 -12.83 -5.89 -5.19
C THR A 69 -12.74 -6.41 -3.77
N LYS A 70 -13.81 -7.06 -3.29
CA LYS A 70 -13.80 -7.87 -2.08
C LYS A 70 -13.48 -9.30 -2.44
N VAL A 71 -12.43 -9.84 -1.82
CA VAL A 71 -11.97 -11.21 -1.99
C VAL A 71 -12.32 -12.00 -0.72
N CYS A 72 -13.22 -12.95 -0.85
CA CYS A 72 -13.59 -13.86 0.23
C CYS A 72 -12.60 -15.03 0.26
N LEU A 73 -11.78 -15.09 1.30
CA LEU A 73 -10.70 -16.08 1.44
C LEU A 73 -11.19 -17.42 1.98
N SER A 74 -12.45 -17.49 2.43
CA SER A 74 -13.14 -18.68 2.94
C SER A 74 -13.82 -19.54 1.86
N GLY A 75 -13.54 -19.32 0.58
CA GLY A 75 -14.20 -19.98 -0.55
C GLY A 75 -13.57 -21.31 -1.02
N SER A 76 -14.41 -22.35 -1.09
CA SER A 76 -14.27 -23.67 -1.76
C SER A 76 -13.16 -24.63 -1.28
N VAL A 77 -13.61 -25.58 -0.45
CA VAL A 77 -12.92 -26.81 -0.01
C VAL A 77 -12.48 -27.70 -1.17
N ASP A 78 -12.97 -27.46 -2.40
CA ASP A 78 -12.72 -28.34 -3.55
C ASP A 78 -11.68 -27.84 -4.56
N LYS A 79 -11.26 -26.55 -4.56
CA LYS A 79 -10.31 -26.04 -5.58
C LYS A 79 -9.32 -24.94 -5.16
N GLY A 80 -9.31 -24.46 -3.92
CA GLY A 80 -8.34 -23.42 -3.50
C GLY A 80 -8.47 -22.07 -4.21
N LEU A 81 -9.63 -21.80 -4.84
CA LEU A 81 -9.91 -20.53 -5.51
C LEU A 81 -10.79 -19.64 -4.64
N VAL A 82 -10.35 -18.40 -4.44
CA VAL A 82 -11.10 -17.36 -3.72
C VAL A 82 -12.29 -16.87 -4.55
N VAL A 83 -13.29 -16.30 -3.87
CA VAL A 83 -14.43 -15.63 -4.52
C VAL A 83 -14.18 -14.13 -4.54
N CYS A 84 -14.22 -13.53 -5.73
CA CYS A 84 -14.05 -12.10 -5.93
C CYS A 84 -15.41 -11.45 -6.22
N GLU A 85 -15.76 -10.43 -5.46
CA GLU A 85 -16.96 -9.60 -5.61
C GLU A 85 -16.53 -8.17 -5.98
N GLU A 86 -16.96 -7.69 -7.15
CA GLU A 86 -16.74 -6.31 -7.55
C GLU A 86 -17.70 -5.37 -6.82
N ILE A 87 -17.14 -4.43 -6.06
CA ILE A 87 -17.89 -3.42 -5.32
C ILE A 87 -18.05 -2.18 -6.18
N ASN A 88 -19.29 -1.70 -6.32
CA ASN A 88 -19.55 -0.40 -6.93
C ASN A 88 -19.30 0.73 -5.92
N ALA A 89 -18.03 1.13 -5.77
CA ALA A 89 -17.61 2.23 -4.89
C ALA A 89 -17.63 3.58 -5.62
N ALA A 90 -18.79 3.97 -6.18
CA ALA A 90 -18.91 5.18 -7.01
C ALA A 90 -18.50 6.48 -6.28
N ASP A 91 -18.61 6.50 -4.96
CA ASP A 91 -18.24 7.63 -4.11
C ASP A 91 -16.74 7.67 -3.73
N VAL A 92 -15.95 6.69 -4.19
CA VAL A 92 -14.48 6.64 -4.02
C VAL A 92 -13.82 6.85 -5.39
N PRO A 93 -13.63 8.12 -5.84
CA PRO A 93 -13.15 8.39 -7.19
C PRO A 93 -11.70 7.94 -7.36
N MET A 94 -11.47 7.00 -8.28
CA MET A 94 -10.15 6.42 -8.55
C MET A 94 -9.45 5.97 -7.26
N ALA A 95 -10.10 5.06 -6.52
CA ALA A 95 -9.53 4.45 -5.31
C ALA A 95 -8.11 3.91 -5.59
N ASN A 96 -7.14 4.23 -4.74
CA ASN A 96 -5.77 3.71 -4.84
C ASN A 96 -5.43 2.90 -3.60
N GLY A 97 -4.54 3.37 -2.73
CA GLY A 97 -4.18 2.73 -1.47
C GLY A 97 -5.29 2.82 -0.42
N GLY A 98 -5.14 2.03 0.65
CA GLY A 98 -6.17 1.93 1.68
C GLY A 98 -5.73 1.20 2.93
N VAL A 99 -6.47 1.40 4.02
CA VAL A 99 -6.16 0.83 5.34
C VAL A 99 -7.44 0.49 6.11
N ASN A 100 -7.37 -0.48 7.02
CA ASN A 100 -8.45 -0.77 7.98
C ASN A 100 -8.74 0.48 8.84
N TYR A 101 -10.00 0.91 8.91
CA TYR A 101 -10.37 2.06 9.74
C TYR A 101 -11.85 1.99 10.17
N LYS A 102 -12.11 2.12 11.48
CA LYS A 102 -13.46 2.19 12.08
C LYS A 102 -14.45 1.14 11.53
N GLY A 103 -14.02 -0.12 11.40
CA GLY A 103 -14.86 -1.22 10.91
C GLY A 103 -15.03 -1.29 9.38
N GLY A 104 -14.40 -0.37 8.64
CA GLY A 104 -14.40 -0.32 7.19
C GLY A 104 -13.00 -0.14 6.63
N ILE A 105 -12.93 0.46 5.45
CA ILE A 105 -11.71 0.75 4.71
C ILE A 105 -11.62 2.26 4.51
N LEU A 106 -10.49 2.85 4.88
CA LEU A 106 -10.17 4.23 4.51
C LEU A 106 -9.30 4.20 3.25
N PHE A 107 -9.85 4.70 2.14
CA PHE A 107 -9.14 4.78 0.86
C PHE A 107 -8.50 6.15 0.66
N CYS A 108 -7.36 6.12 -0.01
CA CYS A 108 -6.84 7.23 -0.78
C CYS A 108 -7.59 7.28 -2.12
N ALA A 109 -8.52 8.23 -2.27
CA ALA A 109 -9.19 8.49 -3.54
C ALA A 109 -8.36 9.50 -4.34
N GLN A 110 -7.85 9.11 -5.51
CA GLN A 110 -7.01 9.99 -6.32
C GLN A 110 -7.80 11.15 -6.93
N GLY A 111 -9.12 11.00 -7.08
CA GLY A 111 -10.00 11.99 -7.71
C GLY A 111 -10.04 11.87 -9.24
N SER A 112 -10.65 12.86 -9.87
CA SER A 112 -10.76 12.98 -11.33
C SER A 112 -10.56 14.43 -11.77
N LEU A 113 -10.75 14.72 -13.07
CA LEU A 113 -10.71 16.09 -13.61
C LEU A 113 -11.84 16.97 -13.05
N THR A 114 -12.93 16.37 -12.57
CA THR A 114 -14.13 17.09 -12.09
C THR A 114 -14.45 16.84 -10.62
N THR A 115 -13.86 15.82 -10.01
CA THR A 115 -14.09 15.43 -8.62
C THR A 115 -12.77 15.52 -7.85
N PRO A 116 -12.69 16.26 -6.73
CA PRO A 116 -11.52 16.26 -5.88
C PRO A 116 -11.15 14.86 -5.37
N GLY A 117 -9.86 14.61 -5.17
CA GLY A 117 -9.40 13.46 -4.41
C GLY A 117 -9.45 13.70 -2.90
N GLY A 118 -8.96 12.74 -2.12
CA GLY A 118 -8.91 12.85 -0.66
C GLY A 118 -9.00 11.51 0.05
N LEU A 119 -9.28 11.57 1.35
CA LEU A 119 -9.50 10.37 2.16
C LEU A 119 -11.00 10.07 2.22
N VAL A 120 -11.39 8.86 1.81
CA VAL A 120 -12.79 8.43 1.78
C VAL A 120 -12.92 7.10 2.52
N TRP A 121 -13.74 7.10 3.57
CA TRP A 121 -14.07 5.88 4.31
C TRP A 121 -15.22 5.16 3.62
N MET A 122 -15.14 3.84 3.51
CA MET A 122 -16.18 2.95 3.00
C MET A 122 -16.45 1.83 4.01
N ASP A 123 -17.72 1.54 4.28
CA ASP A 123 -18.11 0.38 5.11
C ASP A 123 -17.67 -0.94 4.44
N SER A 124 -17.12 -1.86 5.23
CA SER A 124 -16.73 -3.20 4.76
C SER A 124 -17.94 -4.10 4.49
N LYS A 125 -19.12 -3.73 4.99
CA LYS A 125 -20.36 -4.49 4.85
C LYS A 125 -21.30 -3.80 3.84
N PRO A 126 -22.07 -4.56 3.05
CA PRO A 126 -23.12 -3.99 2.21
C PRO A 126 -24.08 -3.12 3.03
N PRO A 127 -24.49 -1.94 2.52
CA PRO A 127 -24.37 -1.52 1.13
C PRO A 127 -23.10 -0.71 0.79
N HIS A 128 -22.01 -0.82 1.58
CA HIS A 128 -20.74 -0.12 1.34
C HIS A 128 -20.86 1.41 1.32
N GLN A 129 -21.54 1.95 2.34
CA GLN A 129 -21.71 3.40 2.47
C GLN A 129 -20.35 4.10 2.56
N CYS A 130 -20.24 5.24 1.88
CA CYS A 130 -19.01 6.02 1.81
C CYS A 130 -19.17 7.38 2.50
N SER A 131 -18.08 7.89 3.06
CA SER A 131 -18.00 9.25 3.62
C SER A 131 -16.62 9.86 3.37
N THR A 132 -16.58 11.08 2.84
CA THR A 132 -15.31 11.81 2.66
C THR A 132 -14.90 12.43 4.00
N LEU A 133 -13.65 12.19 4.41
CA LEU A 133 -13.07 12.78 5.62
C LEU A 133 -12.40 14.12 5.32
N ILE A 134 -11.59 14.18 4.26
CA ILE A 134 -10.86 15.39 3.87
C ILE A 134 -10.51 15.34 2.39
N SER A 135 -10.56 16.49 1.70
CA SER A 135 -10.31 16.59 0.25
C SER A 135 -9.37 17.75 -0.14
N SER A 136 -8.91 18.53 0.82
CA SER A 136 -7.99 19.65 0.55
C SER A 136 -7.11 19.98 1.76
N PHE A 137 -6.00 20.67 1.49
CA PHE A 137 -5.12 21.27 2.49
C PHE A 137 -5.10 22.79 2.32
N HIS A 138 -5.62 23.52 3.32
CA HIS A 138 -5.80 24.98 3.27
C HIS A 138 -6.54 25.47 2.01
N GLY A 139 -7.61 24.75 1.62
CA GLY A 139 -8.41 25.08 0.45
C GLY A 139 -7.78 24.73 -0.91
N ARG A 140 -6.58 24.14 -0.91
CA ARG A 140 -5.94 23.59 -2.12
C ARG A 140 -6.21 22.09 -2.18
N GLU A 141 -6.81 21.64 -3.27
CA GLU A 141 -7.05 20.21 -3.50
C GLU A 141 -5.75 19.41 -3.43
N PHE A 142 -5.84 18.20 -2.89
CA PHE A 142 -4.78 17.21 -3.00
C PHE A 142 -4.48 16.87 -4.47
N ASN A 143 -3.23 16.50 -4.73
CA ASN A 143 -2.76 16.15 -6.07
C ASN A 143 -3.45 14.86 -6.54
N SER A 144 -3.15 13.77 -5.85
CA SER A 144 -3.69 12.43 -6.04
C SER A 144 -3.15 11.57 -4.90
N VAL A 145 -3.81 11.62 -3.74
CA VAL A 145 -3.36 10.86 -2.56
C VAL A 145 -3.17 9.39 -2.90
N ASN A 146 -2.09 8.78 -2.40
CA ASN A 146 -1.66 7.47 -2.88
C ASN A 146 -1.85 6.38 -1.83
N ASP A 147 -1.11 6.43 -0.72
CA ASP A 147 -1.15 5.39 0.32
C ASP A 147 -1.35 5.98 1.72
N VAL A 148 -1.91 5.20 2.65
CA VAL A 148 -2.37 5.66 3.96
C VAL A 148 -2.11 4.65 5.07
N VAL A 149 -1.81 5.14 6.27
CA VAL A 149 -1.65 4.36 7.50
C VAL A 149 -2.28 5.07 8.70
N ILE A 150 -2.80 4.29 9.66
CA ILE A 150 -3.33 4.78 10.93
C ILE A 150 -2.27 4.62 12.00
N HIS A 151 -1.98 5.70 12.72
CA HIS A 151 -1.11 5.69 13.88
C HIS A 151 -1.92 5.37 15.16
N SER A 152 -1.31 4.81 16.21
CA SER A 152 -2.01 4.38 17.43
C SER A 152 -2.69 5.51 18.20
N ASP A 153 -2.27 6.75 18.01
CA ASP A 153 -2.92 7.96 18.53
C ASP A 153 -4.23 8.32 17.80
N GLY A 154 -4.63 7.55 16.78
CA GLY A 154 -5.82 7.77 15.96
C GLY A 154 -5.60 8.70 14.78
N SER A 155 -4.41 9.30 14.63
CA SER A 155 -4.09 10.14 13.48
C SER A 155 -3.87 9.33 12.21
N ILE A 156 -4.25 9.93 11.09
CA ILE A 156 -4.18 9.35 9.76
C ILE A 156 -3.00 9.99 9.02
N TRP A 157 -2.10 9.16 8.50
CA TRP A 157 -0.93 9.61 7.76
C TRP A 157 -1.01 9.12 6.32
N PHE A 158 -0.76 10.00 5.36
CA PHE A 158 -0.91 9.67 3.94
C PHE A 158 0.04 10.45 3.06
N THR A 159 0.29 9.92 1.86
CA THR A 159 1.15 10.51 0.83
C THR A 159 0.33 11.17 -0.28
N ASP A 160 0.85 12.27 -0.85
CA ASP A 160 0.19 13.00 -1.95
C ASP A 160 1.13 13.26 -3.14
N PRO A 161 1.50 12.22 -3.90
CA PRO A 161 2.28 12.35 -5.12
C PRO A 161 1.45 12.94 -6.26
N ILE A 162 2.12 13.20 -7.40
CA ILE A 162 1.51 13.82 -8.59
C ILE A 162 1.07 12.82 -9.67
N TYR A 163 0.98 11.53 -9.35
CA TYR A 163 0.65 10.47 -10.31
C TYR A 163 -0.60 10.76 -11.13
N GLY A 164 -1.67 11.23 -10.48
CA GLY A 164 -2.93 11.49 -11.16
C GLY A 164 -2.80 12.56 -12.26
N TYR A 165 -1.90 13.53 -12.09
CA TYR A 165 -1.62 14.53 -13.13
C TYR A 165 -0.84 13.91 -14.30
N GLU A 166 0.22 13.14 -14.00
CA GLU A 166 1.06 12.48 -15.00
C GLU A 166 0.27 11.44 -15.82
N GLN A 167 -0.68 10.77 -15.19
CA GLN A 167 -1.60 9.83 -15.82
C GLN A 167 -2.75 10.53 -16.56
N GLY A 168 -2.95 11.83 -16.38
CA GLY A 168 -4.00 12.62 -17.02
C GLY A 168 -5.40 12.47 -16.40
N ILE A 169 -5.51 11.93 -15.17
CA ILE A 169 -6.78 11.84 -14.43
C ILE A 169 -7.03 13.04 -13.52
N ARG A 170 -6.00 13.86 -13.23
CA ARG A 170 -6.09 15.04 -12.36
C ARG A 170 -5.57 16.30 -13.05
N PRO A 171 -6.07 17.49 -12.67
CA PRO A 171 -5.52 18.76 -13.14
C PRO A 171 -4.09 18.96 -12.62
N LYS A 172 -3.43 20.02 -13.09
CA LYS A 172 -2.09 20.39 -12.62
C LYS A 172 -2.04 20.51 -11.08
N PRO A 173 -1.04 19.89 -10.41
CA PRO A 173 -0.84 19.94 -8.96
C PRO A 173 -0.88 21.36 -8.40
N LYS A 174 -1.54 21.52 -7.24
CA LYS A 174 -1.61 22.77 -6.46
C LYS A 174 -0.82 22.68 -5.16
N LEU A 175 -0.30 21.50 -4.84
CA LEU A 175 0.49 21.19 -3.65
C LEU A 175 1.82 20.52 -4.05
N PRO A 176 2.90 20.70 -3.28
CA PRO A 176 4.09 19.87 -3.43
C PRO A 176 3.81 18.40 -3.09
N SER A 177 4.63 17.49 -3.60
CA SER A 177 4.65 16.08 -3.18
C SER A 177 5.08 15.97 -1.71
N GLN A 178 4.14 15.57 -0.83
CA GLN A 178 4.34 15.62 0.62
C GLN A 178 3.67 14.45 1.35
N VAL A 179 4.08 14.27 2.61
CA VAL A 179 3.41 13.41 3.59
C VAL A 179 2.56 14.31 4.49
N TYR A 180 1.33 13.93 4.76
CA TYR A 180 0.41 14.65 5.64
C TYR A 180 0.04 13.81 6.86
N ARG A 181 -0.24 14.48 7.98
CA ARG A 181 -0.92 13.92 9.16
C ARG A 181 -2.24 14.66 9.33
N TYR A 182 -3.33 13.91 9.41
CA TYR A 182 -4.67 14.39 9.71
C TYR A 182 -5.18 13.77 11.02
N ASP A 183 -5.68 14.62 11.91
CA ASP A 183 -6.28 14.23 13.18
C ASP A 183 -7.80 14.40 13.06
N PRO A 184 -8.58 13.30 12.99
CA PRO A 184 -10.02 13.39 12.75
C PRO A 184 -10.82 13.90 13.94
N ASP A 185 -10.25 13.91 15.15
CA ASP A 185 -10.94 14.37 16.36
C ASP A 185 -10.85 15.89 16.52
N THR A 186 -9.73 16.47 16.09
CA THR A 186 -9.48 17.92 16.13
C THR A 186 -9.63 18.61 14.77
N GLU A 187 -9.83 17.84 13.71
CA GLU A 187 -9.79 18.26 12.31
C GLU A 187 -8.47 18.95 11.90
N SER A 188 -7.40 18.70 12.67
CA SER A 188 -6.09 19.29 12.42
C SER A 188 -5.36 18.52 11.31
N ILE A 189 -4.91 19.23 10.28
CA ILE A 189 -4.05 18.68 9.23
C ILE A 189 -2.73 19.45 9.16
N ARG A 190 -1.62 18.71 8.96
CA ARG A 190 -0.29 19.29 8.77
C ARG A 190 0.51 18.51 7.75
N ALA A 191 1.26 19.21 6.90
CA ALA A 191 2.34 18.62 6.11
C ALA A 191 3.50 18.23 7.04
N MET A 192 3.88 16.96 7.04
CA MET A 192 4.85 16.36 7.96
C MET A 192 6.26 16.26 7.40
N ALA A 193 6.37 16.01 6.10
CA ALA A 193 7.63 15.96 5.38
C ALA A 193 7.44 16.31 3.91
N ASP A 194 8.47 16.89 3.32
CA ASP A 194 8.59 17.24 1.91
C ASP A 194 9.93 16.77 1.33
N GLY A 195 10.27 17.22 0.12
CA GLY A 195 11.52 16.87 -0.55
C GLY A 195 11.55 15.45 -1.13
N PHE A 196 10.37 14.90 -1.42
CA PHE A 196 10.18 13.67 -2.19
C PHE A 196 9.91 14.02 -3.65
N GLY A 197 10.24 13.11 -4.56
CA GLY A 197 9.75 13.18 -5.92
C GLY A 197 8.29 12.69 -5.99
N ARG A 198 8.10 11.40 -5.68
CA ARG A 198 6.80 10.73 -5.68
C ARG A 198 6.67 9.88 -4.40
N PRO A 199 6.28 10.49 -3.26
CA PRO A 199 6.06 9.74 -2.03
C PRO A 199 4.89 8.77 -2.26
N ASN A 200 5.10 7.49 -1.98
CA ASN A 200 4.16 6.44 -2.31
C ASN A 200 3.71 5.70 -1.05
N GLY A 201 4.24 4.51 -0.77
CA GLY A 201 3.94 3.74 0.44
C GLY A 201 4.38 4.43 1.73
N ILE A 202 3.61 4.27 2.79
CA ILE A 202 3.91 4.75 4.14
C ILE A 202 3.62 3.67 5.20
N CYS A 203 4.54 3.45 6.15
CA CYS A 203 4.27 2.64 7.33
C CYS A 203 5.12 3.07 8.53
N PHE A 204 4.71 2.65 9.73
CA PHE A 204 5.45 2.87 10.97
C PHE A 204 6.21 1.61 11.40
N SER A 205 7.30 1.80 12.13
CA SER A 205 7.90 0.75 12.95
C SER A 205 6.90 0.21 13.98
N PRO A 206 7.09 -1.00 14.53
CA PRO A 206 6.15 -1.58 15.51
C PRO A 206 5.94 -0.76 16.77
N ASP A 207 6.91 0.07 17.14
CA ASP A 207 6.85 0.99 18.27
C ASP A 207 6.50 2.43 17.86
N GLU A 208 6.18 2.65 16.58
CA GLU A 208 5.80 3.91 15.93
C GLU A 208 6.79 5.07 16.09
N LYS A 209 8.03 4.79 16.52
CA LYS A 209 9.09 5.81 16.64
C LYS A 209 9.76 6.14 15.32
N ILE A 210 9.59 5.29 14.30
CA ILE A 210 10.12 5.50 12.96
C ILE A 210 8.96 5.44 11.97
N VAL A 211 8.90 6.40 11.05
CA VAL A 211 8.06 6.31 9.86
C VAL A 211 8.93 6.07 8.64
N TYR A 212 8.52 5.11 7.81
CA TYR A 212 9.12 4.78 6.53
C TYR A 212 8.22 5.27 5.41
N VAL A 213 8.82 5.92 4.41
CA VAL A 213 8.11 6.46 3.24
C VAL A 213 8.89 6.06 2.00
N THR A 214 8.24 5.43 1.04
CA THR A 214 8.86 5.10 -0.25
C THR A 214 8.82 6.31 -1.19
N ASP A 215 9.89 6.48 -1.97
CA ASP A 215 10.01 7.49 -3.01
C ASP A 215 10.32 6.80 -4.33
N THR A 216 9.36 6.86 -5.23
CA THR A 216 9.28 6.07 -6.46
C THR A 216 9.58 6.91 -7.70
N ASP A 217 10.26 8.05 -7.51
CA ASP A 217 10.56 9.06 -8.54
C ASP A 217 11.31 8.50 -9.76
N TRP A 218 11.96 7.33 -9.67
CA TRP A 218 12.58 6.61 -10.80
C TRP A 218 11.58 6.27 -11.91
N ILE A 219 10.32 5.97 -11.59
CA ILE A 219 9.26 5.74 -12.58
C ILE A 219 8.15 6.79 -12.43
N HIS A 220 7.84 7.46 -13.53
CA HIS A 220 6.82 8.50 -13.58
C HIS A 220 5.44 7.89 -13.90
N GLY A 221 4.36 8.61 -13.60
CA GLY A 221 2.99 8.15 -13.85
C GLY A 221 2.65 7.91 -15.32
N ASP A 222 3.45 8.45 -16.25
CA ASP A 222 3.34 8.17 -17.69
C ASP A 222 4.15 6.94 -18.15
N GLY A 223 4.82 6.26 -17.21
CA GLY A 223 5.65 5.08 -17.45
C GLY A 223 7.09 5.38 -17.88
N THR A 224 7.48 6.65 -18.00
CA THR A 224 8.88 7.01 -18.27
C THR A 224 9.76 6.74 -17.06
N THR A 225 11.04 6.44 -17.31
CA THR A 225 12.03 6.15 -16.26
C THR A 225 13.21 7.11 -16.33
N ASP A 226 13.79 7.43 -15.17
CA ASP A 226 14.97 8.29 -15.04
C ASP A 226 15.91 7.72 -13.97
N ASP A 227 17.03 7.13 -14.43
CA ASP A 227 18.04 6.50 -13.56
C ASP A 227 18.73 7.46 -12.58
N SER A 228 18.55 8.78 -12.75
CA SER A 228 19.04 9.77 -11.79
C SER A 228 18.10 9.98 -10.59
N ARG A 229 16.91 9.37 -10.60
CA ARG A 229 15.87 9.57 -9.60
C ARG A 229 15.74 8.43 -8.58
N PRO A 230 15.19 8.72 -7.39
CA PRO A 230 14.97 7.73 -6.33
C PRO A 230 14.19 6.46 -6.72
N SER A 231 14.74 5.31 -6.36
CA SER A 231 14.03 4.04 -6.07
C SER A 231 14.22 3.71 -4.59
N HIS A 232 13.84 4.63 -3.70
CA HIS A 232 14.32 4.68 -2.32
C HIS A 232 13.21 4.45 -1.29
N ILE A 233 13.61 3.97 -0.12
CA ILE A 233 12.85 4.06 1.12
C ILE A 233 13.58 5.05 2.01
N TYR A 234 12.88 6.08 2.49
CA TYR A 234 13.39 7.01 3.50
C TYR A 234 12.79 6.70 4.86
N ALA A 235 13.58 6.88 5.91
CA ALA A 235 13.14 6.78 7.30
C ALA A 235 13.25 8.13 8.00
N PHE A 236 12.36 8.37 8.95
CA PHE A 236 12.34 9.55 9.82
C PHE A 236 12.07 9.12 11.25
N ASP A 237 12.69 9.80 12.22
CA ASP A 237 12.34 9.63 13.62
C ASP A 237 11.10 10.48 13.93
N VAL A 238 10.13 9.88 14.61
CA VAL A 238 8.92 10.53 15.10
C VAL A 238 9.18 10.98 16.53
N VAL A 239 9.32 12.28 16.74
CA VAL A 239 9.68 12.85 18.04
C VAL A 239 8.68 13.91 18.48
N PRO A 240 8.40 14.05 19.78
CA PRO A 240 7.65 15.18 20.29
C PRO A 240 8.51 16.45 20.27
N TYR A 241 8.00 17.53 19.68
CA TYR A 241 8.58 18.87 19.72
C TYR A 241 7.49 19.89 19.99
N SER A 242 7.63 20.67 21.06
CA SER A 242 6.61 21.60 21.55
C SER A 242 5.22 20.97 21.73
N GLY A 243 5.18 19.72 22.22
CA GLY A 243 3.94 18.97 22.46
C GLY A 243 3.25 18.44 21.20
N GLN A 244 3.92 18.49 20.04
CA GLN A 244 3.40 18.00 18.76
C GLN A 244 4.35 16.95 18.16
N PRO A 245 3.87 15.97 17.39
CA PRO A 245 4.76 15.05 16.68
C PRO A 245 5.55 15.80 15.61
N PHE A 246 6.79 15.42 15.36
CA PHE A 246 7.65 15.97 14.30
C PHE A 246 8.47 14.85 13.66
N LEU A 247 8.72 14.98 12.36
CA LEU A 247 9.65 14.11 11.65
C LEU A 247 11.04 14.73 11.65
N THR A 248 12.04 13.98 12.11
CA THR A 248 13.43 14.41 12.15
C THR A 248 14.36 13.33 11.58
N ASN A 249 15.64 13.65 11.39
CA ASN A 249 16.66 12.68 10.95
C ASN A 249 16.27 11.91 9.68
N ARG A 250 15.80 12.62 8.65
CA ARG A 250 15.57 12.04 7.31
C ARG A 250 16.83 11.32 6.87
N ARG A 251 16.70 10.04 6.57
CA ARG A 251 17.80 9.19 6.12
C ARG A 251 17.35 8.25 5.03
N LEU A 252 18.24 8.02 4.06
CA LEU A 252 18.07 6.90 3.13
C LEU A 252 18.16 5.61 3.93
N PHE A 253 17.09 4.81 3.90
CA PHE A 253 17.02 3.54 4.60
C PHE A 253 17.44 2.40 3.69
N ALA A 254 16.87 2.32 2.48
CA ALA A 254 17.18 1.30 1.48
C ALA A 254 16.93 1.83 0.07
N MET A 255 17.56 1.20 -0.92
CA MET A 255 17.25 1.36 -2.35
C MET A 255 16.81 -0.01 -2.89
N ALA A 256 15.72 -0.04 -3.65
CA ALA A 256 15.33 -1.23 -4.38
C ALA A 256 16.34 -1.46 -5.53
N ASP A 257 16.86 -2.67 -5.65
CA ASP A 257 17.76 -3.09 -6.73
C ASP A 257 17.02 -3.46 -8.02
N THR A 258 15.69 -3.64 -7.97
CA THR A 258 14.85 -3.90 -9.14
C THR A 258 13.55 -3.10 -9.06
N GLY A 259 13.37 -2.20 -10.04
CA GLY A 259 12.22 -1.30 -10.10
C GLY A 259 12.23 -0.27 -8.97
N ILE A 260 11.07 -0.09 -8.34
CA ILE A 260 10.84 0.85 -7.25
C ILE A 260 10.27 0.13 -6.01
N PRO A 261 10.53 0.62 -4.79
CA PRO A 261 9.78 0.21 -3.61
C PRO A 261 8.42 0.93 -3.61
N ASP A 262 7.33 0.21 -3.82
CA ASP A 262 5.98 0.77 -3.91
C ASP A 262 5.27 0.71 -2.55
N GLY A 263 4.24 -0.14 -2.40
CA GLY A 263 3.57 -0.37 -1.12
C GLY A 263 4.53 -0.97 -0.07
N ILE A 264 4.45 -0.47 1.17
CA ILE A 264 5.39 -0.80 2.26
C ILE A 264 4.66 -1.21 3.54
N LYS A 265 5.21 -2.17 4.30
CA LYS A 265 4.71 -2.61 5.63
C LYS A 265 5.87 -3.04 6.54
N CYS A 266 5.67 -3.02 7.85
CA CYS A 266 6.60 -3.59 8.83
C CYS A 266 6.04 -4.87 9.48
N ASP A 267 6.91 -5.79 9.89
CA ASP A 267 6.57 -6.87 10.82
C ASP A 267 6.84 -6.49 12.28
N LEU A 268 6.41 -7.33 13.24
CA LEU A 268 6.59 -7.09 14.68
C LEU A 268 8.05 -7.07 15.17
N GLU A 269 9.00 -7.61 14.39
CA GLU A 269 10.43 -7.55 14.71
C GLU A 269 11.10 -6.30 14.11
N GLY A 270 10.32 -5.47 13.40
CA GLY A 270 10.77 -4.23 12.77
C GLY A 270 11.41 -4.43 11.39
N ASN A 271 11.31 -5.62 10.80
CA ASN A 271 11.73 -5.79 9.41
C ASN A 271 10.76 -5.04 8.50
N VAL A 272 11.31 -4.42 7.46
CA VAL A 272 10.59 -3.56 6.52
C VAL A 272 10.42 -4.31 5.20
N TYR A 273 9.20 -4.36 4.69
CA TYR A 273 8.80 -5.08 3.49
C TYR A 273 8.31 -4.07 2.47
N SER A 274 8.71 -4.19 1.21
CA SER A 274 8.16 -3.38 0.12
C SER A 274 7.87 -4.22 -1.11
N GLY A 275 6.76 -3.92 -1.80
CA GLY A 275 6.53 -4.36 -3.16
C GLY A 275 7.59 -3.73 -4.08
N CYS A 276 8.18 -4.54 -4.95
CA CYS A 276 9.27 -4.16 -5.85
C CYS A 276 9.09 -4.82 -7.23
N GLY A 277 9.93 -4.45 -8.20
CA GLY A 277 9.83 -4.93 -9.58
C GLY A 277 10.06 -6.43 -9.77
N ASP A 278 10.63 -7.12 -8.78
CA ASP A 278 10.86 -8.57 -8.79
C ASP A 278 10.07 -9.35 -7.72
N GLY A 279 9.23 -8.68 -6.92
CA GLY A 279 8.42 -9.31 -5.89
C GLY A 279 8.35 -8.48 -4.61
N VAL A 280 8.40 -9.13 -3.45
CA VAL A 280 8.48 -8.43 -2.15
C VAL A 280 9.91 -8.51 -1.62
N ASN A 281 10.50 -7.34 -1.35
CA ASN A 281 11.84 -7.22 -0.79
C ASN A 281 11.75 -6.96 0.72
N ILE A 282 12.64 -7.58 1.49
CA ILE A 282 12.59 -7.57 2.96
C ILE A 282 13.93 -7.09 3.50
N TRP A 283 13.92 -5.99 4.24
CA TRP A 283 15.08 -5.40 4.89
C TRP A 283 14.98 -5.50 6.41
N SER A 284 16.12 -5.63 7.08
CA SER A 284 16.20 -5.54 8.53
C SER A 284 15.85 -4.12 9.00
N PRO A 285 15.58 -3.89 10.30
CA PRO A 285 15.41 -2.54 10.85
C PRO A 285 16.60 -1.60 10.59
N GLY A 286 17.77 -2.14 10.22
CA GLY A 286 18.96 -1.40 9.86
C GLY A 286 19.16 -1.17 8.35
N GLY A 287 18.19 -1.54 7.50
CA GLY A 287 18.26 -1.33 6.04
C GLY A 287 19.04 -2.40 5.28
N VAL A 288 19.42 -3.51 5.92
CA VAL A 288 20.14 -4.61 5.26
C VAL A 288 19.13 -5.54 4.57
N LEU A 289 19.29 -5.77 3.27
CA LEU A 289 18.44 -6.72 2.54
C LEU A 289 18.60 -8.14 3.12
N LEU A 290 17.52 -8.68 3.66
CA LEU A 290 17.47 -10.00 4.28
C LEU A 290 17.09 -11.08 3.27
N GLY A 291 16.03 -10.81 2.52
CA GLY A 291 15.41 -11.80 1.66
C GLY A 291 14.44 -11.18 0.66
N LYS A 292 13.99 -12.00 -0.29
CA LYS A 292 12.96 -11.64 -1.26
C LYS A 292 11.96 -12.77 -1.47
N ILE A 293 10.71 -12.42 -1.74
CA ILE A 293 9.68 -13.32 -2.25
C ILE A 293 9.46 -12.95 -3.72
N LEU A 294 10.02 -13.74 -4.62
CA LEU A 294 10.06 -13.46 -6.04
C LEU A 294 8.72 -13.74 -6.70
N VAL A 295 8.22 -12.75 -7.44
CA VAL A 295 7.01 -12.85 -8.26
C VAL A 295 7.32 -12.22 -9.61
N SER A 296 7.19 -12.99 -10.69
CA SER A 296 7.42 -12.46 -12.03
C SER A 296 6.46 -11.32 -12.35
N GLY A 297 7.00 -10.19 -12.79
CA GLY A 297 6.23 -8.96 -13.00
C GLY A 297 6.10 -8.07 -11.78
N GLY A 298 6.74 -8.43 -10.66
CA GLY A 298 6.80 -7.60 -9.45
C GLY A 298 5.58 -7.71 -8.55
N VAL A 299 5.54 -6.88 -7.52
CA VAL A 299 4.38 -6.71 -6.62
C VAL A 299 4.24 -5.22 -6.34
N ALA A 300 3.06 -4.65 -6.61
CA ALA A 300 2.81 -3.23 -6.36
C ALA A 300 2.53 -2.99 -4.87
N ASN A 301 1.54 -3.67 -4.30
CA ASN A 301 1.25 -3.64 -2.87
C ASN A 301 1.00 -5.05 -2.31
N PHE A 302 0.91 -5.15 -0.99
CA PHE A 302 0.66 -6.40 -0.28
C PHE A 302 0.14 -6.11 1.13
N CYS A 303 -0.40 -7.13 1.78
CA CYS A 303 -0.76 -7.04 3.20
C CYS A 303 -0.53 -8.34 3.95
N PHE A 304 -0.30 -8.22 5.25
CA PHE A 304 -0.25 -9.36 6.14
C PHE A 304 -1.67 -9.86 6.42
N GLY A 305 -1.85 -11.17 6.33
CA GLY A 305 -2.99 -11.91 6.85
C GLY A 305 -2.72 -12.46 8.25
N ALA A 306 -3.53 -13.41 8.69
CA ALA A 306 -3.32 -14.11 9.96
C ALA A 306 -2.29 -15.25 9.83
N ASN A 307 -1.69 -15.66 10.95
CA ASN A 307 -0.91 -16.90 11.05
C ASN A 307 0.26 -17.02 10.04
N GLY A 308 0.94 -15.92 9.75
CA GLY A 308 2.05 -15.89 8.79
C GLY A 308 1.63 -15.87 7.33
N GLU A 309 0.35 -15.61 7.02
CA GLU A 309 -0.09 -15.36 5.65
C GLU A 309 0.27 -13.94 5.20
N MET A 310 0.55 -13.79 3.91
CA MET A 310 0.70 -12.51 3.25
C MET A 310 0.07 -12.57 1.86
N PHE A 311 -0.69 -11.55 1.48
CA PHE A 311 -1.37 -11.46 0.18
C PHE A 311 -0.64 -10.45 -0.71
N LEU A 312 -0.21 -10.89 -1.89
CA LEU A 312 0.65 -10.12 -2.79
C LEU A 312 -0.14 -9.74 -4.05
N LEU A 313 -0.15 -8.45 -4.38
CA LEU A 313 -0.92 -7.88 -5.48
C LEU A 313 -0.01 -7.72 -6.71
N ASN A 314 -0.27 -8.51 -7.76
CA ASN A 314 0.57 -8.64 -8.95
C ASN A 314 -0.27 -8.41 -10.22
N GLU A 315 -0.86 -7.22 -10.31
CA GLU A 315 -1.72 -6.76 -11.41
C GLU A 315 -2.90 -7.72 -11.67
N HIS A 316 -2.73 -8.64 -12.61
CA HIS A 316 -3.74 -9.62 -13.00
C HIS A 316 -3.84 -10.81 -12.03
N LYS A 317 -2.93 -10.93 -11.05
CA LYS A 317 -2.83 -12.10 -10.17
C LYS A 317 -2.82 -11.69 -8.69
N LEU A 318 -3.53 -12.48 -7.89
CA LEU A 318 -3.46 -12.43 -6.43
C LEU A 318 -2.75 -13.67 -5.93
N TRP A 319 -1.68 -13.48 -5.16
CA TRP A 319 -0.90 -14.57 -4.58
C TRP A 319 -1.03 -14.58 -3.06
N LYS A 320 -0.84 -15.76 -2.47
CA LYS A 320 -0.68 -15.95 -1.03
C LYS A 320 0.68 -16.54 -0.73
N ALA A 321 1.51 -15.80 -0.01
CA ALA A 321 2.70 -16.35 0.62
C ALA A 321 2.34 -16.87 2.02
N ARG A 322 2.88 -18.03 2.37
CA ARG A 322 2.88 -18.56 3.74
C ARG A 322 4.30 -18.48 4.28
N LEU A 323 4.47 -17.70 5.34
CA LEU A 323 5.71 -17.45 6.05
C LEU A 323 5.71 -18.22 7.38
N ALA A 324 6.71 -17.99 8.23
CA ALA A 324 6.68 -18.51 9.59
C ALA A 324 5.45 -17.96 10.33
N GLN A 325 4.77 -18.80 11.12
CA GLN A 325 3.58 -18.37 11.88
C GLN A 325 3.83 -17.19 12.85
N LYS A 326 5.10 -17.02 13.26
CA LYS A 326 5.53 -15.90 14.11
C LYS A 326 5.72 -14.58 13.34
N THR A 327 5.82 -14.63 12.02
CA THR A 327 5.97 -13.44 11.17
C THR A 327 4.61 -12.78 11.05
N LYS A 328 4.43 -11.66 11.75
CA LYS A 328 3.16 -10.93 11.83
C LYS A 328 3.37 -9.47 11.45
N GLY A 329 2.44 -8.92 10.67
CA GLY A 329 2.44 -7.50 10.33
C GLY A 329 2.21 -6.62 11.56
N ALA A 330 2.90 -5.48 11.62
CA ALA A 330 2.83 -4.56 12.75
C ALA A 330 1.48 -3.84 12.88
N LEU A 331 0.77 -3.62 11.76
CA LEU A 331 -0.50 -2.90 11.76
C LEU A 331 -1.61 -3.68 12.47
N LEU A 332 -1.85 -4.93 12.06
CA LEU A 332 -2.93 -5.76 12.62
C LEU A 332 -2.47 -6.65 13.77
N ARG A 333 -1.16 -6.98 13.83
CA ARG A 333 -0.54 -7.80 14.89
C ARG A 333 -1.12 -9.21 15.05
N ILE A 334 -1.81 -9.72 14.02
CA ILE A 334 -2.48 -11.03 14.01
C ILE A 334 -1.64 -12.13 13.37
#